data_AF-A0A0M5IX92-F1
#
_entry.id   AF-A0A0M5IX92-F1
#
_cell.length_a   1.000
_cell.length_b   1.000
_cell.length_c   1.000
_cell.angle_alpha   90.00
_cell.angle_beta   90.00
_cell.angle_gamma   90.00
#
_symmetry.space_group_name_H-M   'P 1'
#
loop_
_entity.id
_entity.type
_entity.pdbx_description
1 polymer ?
#
loop_
_entity_poly.entity_id
_entity_poly.type
_entity_poly.pdbx_seq_one_letter_code
_entity_poly.pdbx_strand_id
1 'polypeptide(L)'
;MNRSKRSDVFPSTSLPVPPGTVAVATRWWHPLRGPMDCPAHPLLTAHARQAGFTVDARPWEEAAVNGDDRGPVGTTVVAVSYERPEGGHRGIALAARSEDSAAVAFAHRQIESWQAVLRTRRVLYVSEETPLPEAPPEGSPRPGDTPAPHAQGPWAPTTWTSGGLHTPAPHPHTPAAPHHPAPSPSRPHPSSVPPQGTRVRGAAWLPCGCPAASACPSAAAAERSLHRSLARGDEVVVVGAPVAGTGGGWLRRRPTGTVKRAVSEAEAEKLTVLDPERLSFVVTPGAVVSRATAILRVLRRRFPRLRGQHPWEWCYTTDDLDTAVGSVLGQSDALLVTGNGDSPLVRTALARAARSGLRVREVTSLDRLRPQDVDGATITVLHTPAPPPDHTGGAPDDSPDHREEGTGRDVSRVLDGLGPTGHICRTVRSTPLRSDFKGPPLISNA
;
A
#
# COMPACT_ATOMS: atom_id res chain seq x y z
N MET A 1 2.54 27.93 5.37
CA MET A 1 3.29 28.18 6.62
C MET A 1 2.27 28.41 7.72
N ASN A 2 2.21 27.55 8.74
CA ASN A 2 1.21 27.63 9.81
C ASN A 2 1.59 28.80 10.74
N ARG A 3 1.01 29.99 10.52
CA ARG A 3 1.40 31.22 11.25
C ARG A 3 1.13 31.15 12.77
N SER A 4 0.39 30.14 13.23
CA SER A 4 0.10 29.87 14.64
C SER A 4 1.10 28.92 15.33
N LYS A 5 2.09 28.39 14.60
CA LYS A 5 3.11 27.50 15.15
C LYS A 5 3.99 28.24 16.18
N ARG A 6 4.18 27.63 17.34
CA ARG A 6 5.05 28.12 18.41
C ARG A 6 5.89 26.97 18.95
N SER A 7 7.20 27.14 19.00
CA SER A 7 8.12 26.18 19.62
C SER A 7 8.63 26.79 20.92
N ASP A 8 8.53 26.02 21.99
CA ASP A 8 8.84 26.49 23.33
C ASP A 8 9.74 25.46 24.03
N VAL A 9 10.71 25.97 24.77
CA VAL A 9 11.58 25.19 25.66
C VAL A 9 11.54 25.89 26.99
N PHE A 10 11.12 25.19 28.03
CA PHE A 10 11.00 25.80 29.35
C PHE A 10 11.29 24.77 30.45
N PRO A 11 11.84 25.21 31.59
CA PRO A 11 12.02 24.35 32.74
C PRO A 11 10.69 24.11 33.45
N SER A 12 10.55 22.94 34.04
CA SER A 12 9.51 22.59 35.00
C SER A 12 10.17 21.98 36.23
N THR A 13 9.81 22.45 37.41
CA THR A 13 10.35 21.92 38.68
C THR A 13 9.42 20.89 39.32
N SER A 14 8.16 20.84 38.88
CA SER A 14 7.10 19.99 39.43
C SER A 14 6.76 18.77 38.57
N LEU A 15 7.33 18.62 37.37
CA LEU A 15 7.09 17.47 36.51
C LEU A 15 8.08 16.34 36.83
N PRO A 16 7.65 15.24 37.48
CA PRO A 16 8.57 14.20 37.91
C PRO A 16 8.96 13.32 36.72
N VAL A 17 10.26 13.33 36.37
CA VAL A 17 10.84 12.45 35.34
C VAL A 17 11.99 11.62 35.94
N PRO A 18 11.92 10.28 35.91
CA PRO A 18 13.03 9.44 36.38
C PRO A 18 14.30 9.58 35.50
N PRO A 19 15.50 9.30 36.03
CA PRO A 19 16.72 9.22 35.22
C PRO A 19 16.60 8.22 34.07
N GLY A 20 17.17 8.52 32.90
CA GLY A 20 17.11 7.64 31.73
C GLY A 20 15.73 7.48 31.10
N THR A 21 14.76 8.31 31.51
CA THR A 21 13.38 8.30 30.99
C THR A 21 13.11 9.53 30.14
N VAL A 22 12.44 9.31 29.00
CA VAL A 22 11.79 10.37 28.23
C VAL A 22 10.30 10.34 28.56
N ALA A 23 9.81 11.41 29.18
CA ALA A 23 8.39 11.60 29.40
C ALA A 23 7.72 12.15 28.13
N VAL A 24 6.58 11.59 27.76
CA VAL A 24 5.81 11.97 26.56
C VAL A 24 4.42 12.40 27.00
N ALA A 25 4.02 13.63 26.68
CA ALA A 25 2.68 14.10 26.99
C ALA A 25 1.63 13.41 26.10
N THR A 26 0.58 12.85 26.69
CA THR A 26 -0.64 12.46 25.94
C THR A 26 -1.65 13.61 25.87
N ARG A 27 -1.69 14.42 26.93
CA ARG A 27 -2.32 15.74 27.09
C ARG A 27 -1.44 16.55 28.04
N TRP A 28 -1.41 17.87 27.91
CA TRP A 28 -0.59 18.73 28.78
C TRP A 28 -1.08 20.17 28.83
N TRP A 29 -0.65 20.92 29.84
CA TRP A 29 -0.96 22.34 29.99
C TRP A 29 0.21 23.21 29.51
N HIS A 30 -0.03 24.06 28.51
CA HIS A 30 0.93 25.08 28.10
C HIS A 30 0.87 26.25 29.08
N PRO A 31 1.99 26.86 29.46
CA PRO A 31 1.99 28.06 30.31
C PRO A 31 1.17 29.23 29.72
N LEU A 32 1.20 29.38 28.39
CA LEU A 32 0.55 30.49 27.67
C LEU A 32 -0.69 30.12 26.85
N ARG A 33 -0.87 28.84 26.53
CA ARG A 33 -1.91 28.34 25.62
C ARG A 33 -2.94 27.46 26.32
N GLY A 34 -2.77 27.23 27.63
CA GLY A 34 -3.66 26.38 28.41
C GLY A 34 -3.63 24.92 27.95
N PRO A 35 -4.75 24.19 28.06
CA PRO A 35 -4.78 22.75 27.81
C PRO A 35 -4.55 22.41 26.33
N MET A 36 -3.72 21.39 26.08
CA MET A 36 -3.52 20.81 24.75
C MET A 36 -3.59 19.29 24.80
N ASP A 37 -4.00 18.73 23.68
CA ASP A 37 -3.83 17.32 23.37
C ASP A 37 -2.56 17.07 22.55
N CYS A 38 -2.05 15.84 22.64
CA CYS A 38 -0.91 15.36 21.86
C CYS A 38 -1.30 14.06 21.13
N PRO A 39 -2.05 14.12 20.01
CA PRO A 39 -2.44 12.92 19.27
C PRO A 39 -1.25 12.12 18.73
N ALA A 40 -0.13 12.78 18.47
CA ALA A 40 1.11 12.16 17.98
C ALA A 40 2.00 11.56 19.08
N HIS A 41 1.56 11.49 20.35
CA HIS A 41 2.33 10.83 21.40
C HIS A 41 2.70 9.37 21.12
N PRO A 42 1.90 8.53 20.39
CA PRO A 42 2.30 7.16 20.09
C PRO A 42 3.53 7.10 19.18
N LEU A 43 3.64 8.03 18.23
CA LEU A 43 4.80 8.19 17.35
C LEU A 43 6.05 8.56 18.16
N LEU A 44 5.96 9.55 19.04
CA LEU A 44 7.08 9.98 19.88
C LEU A 44 7.52 8.87 20.83
N THR A 45 6.56 8.15 21.41
CA THR A 45 6.79 6.98 22.26
C THR A 45 7.55 5.88 21.52
N ALA A 46 7.11 5.56 20.30
CA ALA A 46 7.75 4.56 19.47
C ALA A 46 9.20 4.96 19.10
N HIS A 47 9.43 6.23 18.77
CA HIS A 47 10.76 6.76 18.49
C HIS A 47 11.69 6.74 19.71
N ALA A 48 11.18 7.12 20.88
CA ALA A 48 11.96 7.12 22.12
C ALA A 48 12.35 5.70 22.54
N ARG A 49 11.43 4.73 22.44
CA ARG A 49 11.73 3.31 22.66
C ARG A 49 12.75 2.77 21.68
N GLN A 50 12.62 3.10 20.38
CA GLN A 50 13.59 2.70 19.36
C GLN A 50 14.99 3.27 19.63
N ALA A 51 15.07 4.47 20.22
CA ALA A 51 16.33 5.09 20.62
C ALA A 51 16.89 4.54 21.95
N GLY A 52 16.23 3.57 22.59
CA GLY A 52 16.71 2.89 23.80
C GLY A 52 16.34 3.56 25.12
N PHE A 53 15.47 4.58 25.12
CA PHE A 53 15.02 5.22 26.35
C PHE A 53 13.88 4.45 27.01
N THR A 54 13.83 4.49 28.35
CA THR A 54 12.58 4.22 29.08
C THR A 54 11.58 5.33 28.73
N VAL A 55 10.31 4.98 28.54
CA VAL A 55 9.29 5.96 28.13
C VAL A 55 8.14 5.98 29.12
N ASP A 56 7.82 7.17 29.60
CA ASP A 56 6.66 7.46 30.45
C ASP A 56 5.66 8.31 29.66
N ALA A 57 4.68 7.67 29.04
CA ALA A 57 3.63 8.34 28.26
C ALA A 57 2.37 8.51 29.12
N ARG A 58 2.08 9.74 29.54
CA ARG A 58 0.92 10.06 30.39
C ARG A 58 0.44 11.50 30.23
N PRO A 59 -0.75 11.83 30.75
CA PRO A 59 -1.15 13.21 30.96
C PRO A 59 -0.20 13.99 31.86
N TRP A 60 0.02 15.27 31.54
CA TRP A 60 0.66 16.23 32.45
C TRP A 60 -0.38 17.25 32.90
N GLU A 61 -0.70 17.22 34.19
CA GLU A 61 -1.62 18.19 34.80
C GLU A 61 -0.98 19.58 34.91
N GLU A 62 -1.80 20.64 35.00
CA GLU A 62 -1.32 22.02 35.09
C GLU A 62 -0.30 22.22 36.22
N ALA A 63 -0.60 21.70 37.42
CA ALA A 63 0.28 21.80 38.57
C ALA A 63 1.62 21.07 38.37
N ALA A 64 1.66 20.01 37.55
CA ALA A 64 2.90 19.32 37.25
C ALA A 64 3.77 20.12 36.28
N VAL A 65 3.18 20.80 35.30
CA VAL A 65 3.94 21.57 34.30
C VAL A 65 4.33 22.95 34.82
N ASN A 66 3.39 23.66 35.44
CA ASN A 66 3.47 25.07 35.81
C ASN A 66 3.64 25.31 37.32
N GLY A 67 3.70 24.26 38.14
CA GLY A 67 3.90 24.38 39.58
C GLY A 67 5.30 24.91 39.94
N ASP A 68 5.40 25.56 41.10
CA ASP A 68 6.66 25.98 41.74
C ASP A 68 6.95 25.05 42.92
N ASP A 69 7.05 23.75 42.65
CA ASP A 69 7.56 22.79 43.64
C ASP A 69 9.07 22.69 43.44
N ARG A 70 9.86 23.25 44.35
CA ARG A 70 11.33 23.32 44.25
C ARG A 70 11.95 21.97 44.64
N GLY A 71 11.61 20.93 43.90
CA GLY A 71 12.33 19.66 43.94
C GLY A 71 13.81 19.85 43.54
N PRO A 72 14.70 18.94 43.93
CA PRO A 72 16.14 19.10 43.76
C PRO A 72 16.64 19.02 42.31
N VAL A 73 15.80 18.58 41.35
CA VAL A 73 16.21 18.33 39.96
C VAL A 73 15.17 18.87 38.99
N GLY A 74 15.58 19.81 38.15
CA GLY A 74 14.73 20.39 37.11
C GLY A 74 14.46 19.40 35.96
N THR A 75 13.30 19.55 35.35
CA THR A 75 12.89 18.87 34.11
C THR A 75 12.85 19.89 32.98
N THR A 76 13.44 19.56 31.83
CA THR A 76 13.35 20.38 30.62
C THR A 76 12.20 19.88 29.77
N VAL A 77 11.22 20.75 29.49
CA VAL A 77 10.13 20.49 28.57
C VAL A 77 10.46 21.10 27.21
N VAL A 78 10.36 20.31 26.15
CA VAL A 78 10.53 20.74 24.75
C VAL A 78 9.21 20.48 24.03
N ALA A 79 8.64 21.52 23.46
CA ALA A 79 7.33 21.42 22.83
C ALA A 79 7.21 22.25 21.55
N VAL A 80 6.24 21.86 20.73
CA VAL A 80 5.71 22.68 19.65
C VAL A 80 4.19 22.61 19.66
N SER A 81 3.54 23.75 19.49
CA SER A 81 2.09 23.87 19.48
C SER A 81 1.60 24.73 18.31
N TYR A 82 0.33 24.56 17.94
CA TYR A 82 -0.36 25.31 16.89
C TYR A 82 -1.84 25.49 17.22
N GLU A 83 -2.49 26.44 16.57
CA GLU A 83 -3.95 26.65 16.68
C GLU A 83 -4.71 25.67 15.80
N ARG A 84 -5.83 25.14 16.33
CA ARG A 84 -6.74 24.29 15.57
C ARG A 84 -7.74 25.14 14.78
N PRO A 85 -8.19 24.69 13.59
CA PRO A 85 -9.24 25.38 12.84
C PRO A 85 -10.54 25.55 13.63
N GLU A 86 -10.85 24.60 14.51
CA GLU A 86 -12.07 24.58 15.35
C GLU A 86 -11.90 25.39 16.64
N GLY A 87 -10.74 26.03 16.85
CA GLY A 87 -10.40 26.78 18.06
C GLY A 87 -9.60 25.99 19.09
N GLY A 88 -8.88 26.73 19.94
CA GLY A 88 -7.93 26.19 20.92
C GLY A 88 -6.59 25.76 20.30
N HIS A 89 -5.79 25.05 21.08
CA HIS A 89 -4.41 24.69 20.73
C HIS A 89 -4.17 23.18 20.79
N ARG A 90 -3.23 22.72 19.98
CA ARG A 90 -2.74 21.34 19.94
C ARG A 90 -1.23 21.35 19.77
N GLY A 91 -0.54 20.31 20.22
CA GLY A 91 0.89 20.23 20.05
C GLY A 91 1.48 18.89 20.39
N ILE A 92 2.80 18.81 20.30
CA ILE A 92 3.57 17.69 20.79
C ILE A 92 4.56 18.19 21.83
N ALA A 93 4.78 17.39 22.88
CA ALA A 93 5.69 17.73 23.96
C ALA A 93 6.42 16.51 24.50
N LEU A 94 7.70 16.71 24.77
CA LEU A 94 8.62 15.76 25.39
C LEU A 94 9.28 16.43 26.59
N ALA A 95 9.55 15.64 27.62
CA ALA A 95 10.25 16.11 28.81
C ALA A 95 11.32 15.11 29.26
N ALA A 96 12.42 15.64 29.76
CA ALA A 96 13.52 14.86 30.31
C ALA A 96 14.14 15.63 31.48
N ARG A 97 14.79 14.93 32.41
CA ARG A 97 15.58 15.60 33.46
C ARG A 97 16.61 16.54 32.81
N SER A 98 16.71 17.76 33.32
CA SER A 98 17.57 18.79 32.72
C SER A 98 19.05 18.42 32.69
N GLU A 99 19.51 17.58 33.63
CA GLU A 99 20.88 17.05 33.69
C GLU A 99 21.13 15.86 32.74
N ASP A 100 20.06 15.19 32.26
CA ASP A 100 20.17 14.09 31.30
C ASP A 100 20.30 14.66 29.88
N SER A 101 21.52 15.09 29.56
CA SER A 101 21.85 15.72 28.27
C SER A 101 21.48 14.87 27.05
N ALA A 102 21.52 13.54 27.16
CA ALA A 102 21.17 12.63 26.07
C ALA A 102 19.66 12.62 25.81
N ALA A 103 18.84 12.50 26.86
CA ALA A 103 17.39 12.54 26.76
C ALA A 103 16.88 13.93 26.34
N VAL A 104 17.47 15.01 26.87
CA VAL A 104 17.15 16.40 26.46
C VAL A 104 17.49 16.62 24.99
N ALA A 105 18.69 16.22 24.54
CA ALA A 105 19.07 16.35 23.14
C ALA A 105 18.18 15.51 22.21
N PHE A 106 17.73 14.32 22.64
CA PHE A 106 16.74 13.54 21.91
C PHE A 106 15.41 14.30 21.78
N ALA A 107 14.89 14.89 22.87
CA ALA A 107 13.66 15.66 22.87
C ALA A 107 13.73 16.85 21.89
N HIS A 108 14.82 17.61 21.93
CA HIS A 108 15.08 18.69 20.97
C HIS A 108 15.04 18.21 19.52
N ARG A 109 15.79 17.15 19.19
CA ARG A 109 15.83 16.62 17.82
C ARG A 109 14.47 16.12 17.34
N GLN A 110 13.70 15.45 18.20
CA GLN A 110 12.36 15.00 17.82
C GLN A 110 11.43 16.18 17.53
N ILE A 111 11.37 17.16 18.44
CA ILE A 111 10.53 18.33 18.26
C ILE A 111 10.96 19.12 17.02
N GLU A 112 12.27 19.34 16.81
CA GLU A 112 12.83 19.98 15.61
C GLU A 112 12.44 19.26 14.31
N SER A 113 12.56 17.94 14.29
CA SER A 113 12.25 17.12 13.12
C SER A 113 10.76 17.16 12.77
N TRP A 114 9.89 16.98 13.75
CA TRP A 114 8.43 16.94 13.53
C TRP A 114 7.84 18.34 13.32
N GLN A 115 8.41 19.38 13.95
CA GLN A 115 7.96 20.75 13.73
C GLN A 115 8.23 21.28 12.32
N ALA A 116 9.20 20.70 11.60
CA ALA A 116 9.52 21.05 10.22
C ALA A 116 8.40 20.64 9.25
N VAL A 117 7.62 19.63 9.63
CA VAL A 117 6.54 19.08 8.82
C VAL A 117 5.15 19.40 9.39
N LEU A 118 5.04 20.30 10.35
CA LEU A 118 3.75 20.80 10.84
C LEU A 118 3.09 21.70 9.79
N ARG A 119 1.97 21.25 9.22
CA ARG A 119 1.22 22.00 8.21
C ARG A 119 -0.23 21.54 8.15
N THR A 120 -1.08 22.36 7.54
CA THR A 120 -2.41 21.92 7.12
C THR A 120 -2.28 20.84 6.05
N ARG A 121 -3.00 19.73 6.21
CA ARG A 121 -2.98 18.58 5.32
C ARG A 121 -4.37 18.05 4.99
N ARG A 122 -4.47 17.35 3.85
CA ARG A 122 -5.57 16.46 3.52
C ARG A 122 -5.08 15.02 3.62
N VAL A 123 -5.81 14.18 4.34
CA VAL A 123 -5.55 12.74 4.43
C VAL A 123 -6.65 12.00 3.70
N LEU A 124 -6.27 11.25 2.68
CA LEU A 124 -7.17 10.39 1.90
C LEU A 124 -7.06 8.97 2.44
N TYR A 125 -8.08 8.52 3.16
CA TYR A 125 -8.10 7.16 3.68
C TYR A 125 -8.74 6.23 2.66
N VAL A 126 -8.02 5.17 2.30
CA VAL A 126 -8.52 4.12 1.42
C VAL A 126 -8.44 2.81 2.16
N SER A 127 -9.60 2.19 2.38
CA SER A 127 -9.72 0.85 2.95
C SER A 127 -10.42 -0.08 1.98
N GLU A 128 -9.97 -1.33 2.00
CA GLU A 128 -10.68 -2.45 1.41
C GLU A 128 -11.75 -2.91 2.38
N GLU A 129 -13.00 -2.99 1.92
CA GLU A 129 -14.05 -3.67 2.66
C GLU A 129 -14.09 -5.11 2.16
N THR A 130 -13.50 -6.04 2.91
CA THR A 130 -13.62 -7.47 2.62
C THR A 130 -15.07 -7.85 2.92
N PRO A 131 -15.90 -8.20 1.93
CA PRO A 131 -17.21 -8.76 2.23
C PRO A 131 -16.95 -10.08 2.94
N LEU A 132 -17.40 -10.22 4.18
CA LEU A 132 -17.57 -11.55 4.76
C LEU A 132 -18.38 -12.38 3.77
N PRO A 133 -17.99 -13.62 3.44
CA PRO A 133 -18.84 -14.47 2.62
C PRO A 133 -20.21 -14.50 3.29
N GLU A 134 -21.26 -14.11 2.56
CA GLU A 134 -22.64 -14.30 3.02
C GLU A 134 -22.76 -15.76 3.48
N ALA A 135 -23.27 -15.96 4.69
CA ALA A 135 -23.48 -17.30 5.22
C ALA A 135 -24.25 -18.09 4.15
N PRO A 136 -23.76 -19.28 3.75
CA PRO A 136 -24.47 -20.07 2.77
C PRO A 136 -25.91 -20.28 3.24
N PRO A 137 -26.91 -20.21 2.34
CA PRO A 137 -28.28 -20.51 2.73
C PRO A 137 -28.32 -21.88 3.42
N GLU A 138 -29.08 -21.97 4.51
CA GLU A 138 -29.27 -23.20 5.28
C GLU A 138 -29.56 -24.36 4.32
N GLY A 139 -28.65 -25.34 4.27
CA GLY A 139 -28.75 -26.50 3.37
C GLY A 139 -27.65 -26.64 2.32
N SER A 140 -26.68 -25.72 2.25
CA SER A 140 -25.52 -25.88 1.35
C SER A 140 -24.53 -26.95 1.87
N PRO A 141 -23.99 -27.86 1.03
CA PRO A 141 -23.03 -28.85 1.48
C PRO A 141 -21.76 -28.18 2.02
N ARG A 142 -21.30 -28.63 3.19
CA ARG A 142 -20.07 -28.13 3.85
C ARG A 142 -18.86 -28.38 2.95
N PRO A 143 -17.88 -27.46 2.88
CA PRO A 143 -16.66 -27.65 2.09
C PRO A 143 -15.74 -28.67 2.80
N GLY A 144 -16.02 -29.95 2.58
CA GLY A 144 -15.19 -31.08 3.01
C GLY A 144 -14.63 -31.91 1.85
N ASP A 145 -15.23 -31.82 0.65
CA ASP A 145 -14.98 -32.81 -0.42
C ASP A 145 -14.37 -32.24 -1.71
N THR A 146 -13.75 -31.06 -1.67
CA THR A 146 -13.00 -30.55 -2.85
C THR A 146 -11.50 -30.49 -2.52
N PRO A 147 -10.64 -31.28 -3.19
CA PRO A 147 -9.21 -31.13 -3.01
C PRO A 147 -8.81 -29.72 -3.43
N ALA A 148 -8.07 -29.04 -2.55
CA ALA A 148 -7.49 -27.73 -2.84
C ALA A 148 -6.73 -27.79 -4.18
N PRO A 149 -6.92 -26.83 -5.10
CA PRO A 149 -6.15 -26.82 -6.33
C PRO A 149 -4.67 -26.62 -5.95
N HIS A 150 -3.85 -27.64 -6.20
CA HIS A 150 -2.41 -27.51 -6.10
C HIS A 150 -1.97 -26.36 -7.00
N ALA A 151 -1.47 -25.28 -6.39
CA ALA A 151 -0.75 -24.23 -7.09
C ALA A 151 0.56 -24.85 -7.59
N GLN A 152 0.56 -25.36 -8.82
CA GLN A 152 1.80 -25.67 -9.51
C GLN A 152 2.50 -24.35 -9.79
N GLY A 153 3.81 -24.28 -9.48
CA GLY A 153 4.62 -23.08 -9.59
C GLY A 153 4.63 -22.47 -11.00
N PRO A 154 5.23 -21.28 -11.16
CA PRO A 154 5.32 -20.62 -12.46
C PRO A 154 5.98 -21.56 -13.49
N TRP A 155 5.26 -21.82 -14.58
CA TRP A 155 5.77 -22.63 -15.67
C TRP A 155 6.88 -21.86 -16.39
N ALA A 156 8.10 -22.41 -16.34
CA ALA A 156 9.18 -21.97 -17.21
C ALA A 156 8.92 -22.57 -18.62
N PRO A 157 9.00 -21.78 -19.71
CA PRO A 157 8.93 -22.33 -21.06
C PRO A 157 10.16 -23.21 -21.31
N THR A 158 9.93 -24.48 -21.61
CA THR A 158 10.98 -25.34 -22.17
C THR A 158 11.31 -24.83 -23.58
N THR A 159 12.60 -24.62 -23.85
CA THR A 159 13.23 -24.15 -25.11
C THR A 159 13.17 -22.64 -25.41
N TRP A 160 14.09 -21.92 -24.78
CA TRP A 160 14.66 -20.68 -25.32
C TRP A 160 15.95 -21.06 -26.08
N THR A 161 15.92 -21.03 -27.41
CA THR A 161 17.14 -21.00 -28.23
C THR A 161 17.26 -19.63 -28.86
N SER A 162 17.93 -18.72 -28.14
CA SER A 162 18.64 -17.62 -28.79
C SER A 162 19.91 -18.21 -29.40
N GLY A 163 19.99 -18.23 -30.73
CA GLY A 163 21.20 -18.57 -31.46
C GLY A 163 22.38 -17.77 -30.94
N GLY A 164 23.51 -18.46 -30.76
CA GLY A 164 24.72 -17.89 -30.21
C GLY A 164 25.33 -16.81 -31.11
N LEU A 165 26.04 -15.89 -30.48
CA LEU A 165 27.21 -15.25 -31.07
C LEU A 165 28.24 -14.98 -29.96
N HIS A 166 29.39 -15.62 -30.16
CA HIS A 166 30.72 -15.48 -29.57
C HIS A 166 30.99 -14.40 -28.50
N THR A 167 31.45 -14.90 -27.34
CA THR A 167 32.34 -14.23 -26.39
C THR A 167 33.74 -14.04 -27.00
N PRO A 168 34.45 -12.95 -26.67
CA PRO A 168 35.86 -13.07 -26.32
C PRO A 168 36.17 -12.55 -24.91
N ALA A 169 37.20 -13.17 -24.35
CA ALA A 169 37.66 -13.18 -22.97
C ALA A 169 38.42 -11.89 -22.54
N PRO A 170 38.83 -11.77 -21.26
CA PRO A 170 39.09 -10.52 -20.57
C PRO A 170 40.57 -10.10 -20.57
N HIS A 171 40.84 -8.80 -20.41
CA HIS A 171 42.18 -8.28 -20.10
C HIS A 171 42.13 -7.16 -19.04
N PRO A 172 43.25 -6.96 -18.30
CA PRO A 172 43.23 -6.81 -16.85
C PRO A 172 43.37 -5.37 -16.34
N HIS A 173 43.14 -5.24 -15.02
CA HIS A 173 43.25 -4.04 -14.21
C HIS A 173 44.63 -3.35 -14.25
N THR A 174 44.63 -2.01 -14.16
CA THR A 174 45.74 -1.19 -13.66
C THR A 174 45.19 0.04 -12.93
N PRO A 175 45.72 0.46 -11.76
CA PRO A 175 45.13 1.53 -10.94
C PRO A 175 45.77 2.90 -11.21
N ALA A 176 44.98 3.98 -11.16
CA ALA A 176 45.47 5.35 -11.03
C ALA A 176 44.48 6.22 -10.23
N ALA A 177 45.05 7.16 -9.46
CA ALA A 177 44.51 7.88 -8.31
C ALA A 177 43.59 9.09 -8.67
N PRO A 178 43.05 9.84 -7.68
CA PRO A 178 41.73 10.48 -7.75
C PRO A 178 41.74 11.90 -8.33
N HIS A 179 40.72 12.20 -9.14
CA HIS A 179 40.33 13.58 -9.42
C HIS A 179 38.83 13.76 -9.10
N HIS A 180 38.56 14.70 -8.21
CA HIS A 180 37.22 15.22 -7.89
C HIS A 180 36.52 15.73 -9.16
N PRO A 181 35.20 15.48 -9.29
CA PRO A 181 34.34 16.46 -9.96
C PRO A 181 33.11 16.83 -9.11
N ALA A 182 32.74 18.09 -9.28
CA ALA A 182 31.58 18.80 -8.75
C ALA A 182 30.23 18.14 -9.13
N PRO A 183 29.12 18.45 -8.42
CA PRO A 183 27.87 17.73 -8.56
C PRO A 183 27.17 18.06 -9.88
N SER A 184 26.88 17.02 -10.67
CA SER A 184 26.03 17.09 -11.86
C SER A 184 24.59 16.68 -11.51
N PRO A 185 23.55 17.30 -12.11
CA PRO A 185 22.16 17.07 -11.74
C PRO A 185 21.60 15.77 -12.34
N SER A 186 20.56 15.25 -11.69
CA SER A 186 19.64 14.19 -12.17
C SER A 186 20.24 12.81 -12.40
N ARG A 187 20.42 12.07 -11.29
CA ARG A 187 20.35 10.60 -11.30
C ARG A 187 18.88 10.20 -11.20
N PRO A 188 18.37 9.23 -11.99
CA PRO A 188 17.03 8.69 -11.77
C PRO A 188 16.95 8.14 -10.34
N HIS A 189 15.97 8.61 -9.57
CA HIS A 189 15.74 8.10 -8.22
C HIS A 189 15.50 6.57 -8.31
N PRO A 190 16.20 5.74 -7.52
CA PRO A 190 15.79 4.35 -7.38
C PRO A 190 14.32 4.34 -6.96
N SER A 191 13.52 3.47 -7.56
CA SER A 191 12.08 3.34 -7.27
C SER A 191 11.82 3.51 -5.77
N SER A 192 11.11 4.57 -5.39
CA SER A 192 10.68 4.81 -4.00
C SER A 192 9.66 3.80 -3.52
N VAL A 193 9.23 2.89 -4.40
CA VAL A 193 8.32 1.79 -4.08
C VAL A 193 9.14 0.62 -3.53
N PRO A 194 8.89 0.18 -2.29
CA PRO A 194 9.55 -0.99 -1.72
C PRO A 194 9.37 -2.22 -2.61
N PRO A 195 10.37 -3.11 -2.71
CA PRO A 195 10.20 -4.37 -3.42
C PRO A 195 9.08 -5.17 -2.75
N GLN A 196 8.09 -5.58 -3.53
CA GLN A 196 7.02 -6.44 -3.05
C GLN A 196 7.65 -7.80 -2.71
N GLY A 197 7.71 -8.13 -1.42
CA GLY A 197 8.24 -9.41 -0.96
C GLY A 197 7.31 -10.56 -1.36
N THR A 198 7.88 -11.64 -1.87
CA THR A 198 7.20 -12.93 -2.09
C THR A 198 6.94 -13.64 -0.76
N ARG A 199 6.17 -13.03 0.16
CA ARG A 199 5.73 -13.72 1.37
C ARG A 199 4.54 -14.61 1.04
N VAL A 200 4.85 -15.78 0.49
CA VAL A 200 3.90 -16.86 0.29
C VAL A 200 3.79 -17.66 1.58
N ARG A 201 2.87 -17.28 2.47
CA ARG A 201 2.26 -18.22 3.41
C ARG A 201 0.75 -17.99 3.34
N GLY A 202 0.05 -18.96 2.75
CA GLY A 202 -1.41 -18.95 2.56
C GLY A 202 -1.91 -17.72 1.81
N ALA A 203 -1.70 -17.64 0.49
CA ALA A 203 -2.17 -16.48 -0.28
C ALA A 203 -3.69 -16.35 -0.14
N ALA A 204 -4.15 -15.38 0.65
CA ALA A 204 -5.58 -15.06 0.82
C ALA A 204 -6.24 -14.65 -0.51
N TRP A 205 -5.43 -14.30 -1.51
CA TRP A 205 -5.83 -13.82 -2.82
C TRP A 205 -5.25 -14.70 -3.92
N LEU A 206 -6.09 -15.07 -4.89
CA LEU A 206 -5.68 -15.63 -6.16
C LEU A 206 -4.81 -14.63 -6.93
N PRO A 207 -4.02 -15.10 -7.92
CA PRO A 207 -3.30 -14.22 -8.83
C PRO A 207 -4.22 -13.15 -9.39
N CYS A 208 -5.40 -13.45 -9.91
CA CYS A 208 -6.33 -12.42 -10.43
C CYS A 208 -6.86 -11.39 -9.41
N GLY A 209 -6.56 -11.55 -8.11
CA GLY A 209 -7.00 -10.67 -7.04
C GLY A 209 -8.35 -11.05 -6.42
N CYS A 210 -8.94 -12.18 -6.78
CA CYS A 210 -10.12 -12.72 -6.06
C CYS A 210 -9.70 -13.44 -4.77
N PRO A 211 -10.56 -13.59 -3.76
CA PRO A 211 -10.26 -14.41 -2.58
C PRO A 211 -9.94 -15.86 -2.95
N ALA A 212 -8.92 -16.44 -2.32
CA ALA A 212 -8.43 -17.80 -2.61
C ALA A 212 -9.45 -18.91 -2.31
N ALA A 213 -10.42 -18.65 -1.44
CA ALA A 213 -11.53 -19.55 -1.15
C ALA A 213 -12.57 -19.69 -2.28
N SER A 214 -12.42 -18.96 -3.39
CA SER A 214 -13.42 -18.92 -4.47
C SER A 214 -12.83 -19.31 -5.83
N ALA A 215 -13.58 -20.09 -6.63
CA ALA A 215 -13.25 -20.28 -8.04
C ALA A 215 -13.63 -19.00 -8.81
N CYS A 216 -12.64 -18.36 -9.47
CA CYS A 216 -12.89 -17.13 -10.22
C CYS A 216 -13.68 -17.41 -11.53
N PRO A 217 -14.91 -16.88 -11.70
CA PRO A 217 -15.71 -17.12 -12.91
C PRO A 217 -15.05 -16.56 -14.18
N SER A 218 -14.43 -15.38 -14.10
CA SER A 218 -13.74 -14.77 -15.24
C SER A 218 -12.51 -15.57 -15.67
N ALA A 219 -11.76 -16.16 -14.72
CA ALA A 219 -10.65 -17.04 -15.05
C ALA A 219 -11.14 -18.32 -15.76
N ALA A 220 -12.21 -18.94 -15.27
CA ALA A 220 -12.83 -20.09 -15.92
C ALA A 220 -13.43 -19.74 -17.29
N ALA A 221 -13.97 -18.53 -17.47
CA ALA A 221 -14.48 -18.06 -18.76
C ALA A 221 -13.34 -17.83 -19.76
N ALA A 222 -12.22 -17.22 -19.33
CA ALA A 222 -11.03 -17.07 -20.16
C ALA A 222 -10.46 -18.43 -20.60
N GLU A 223 -10.37 -19.41 -19.69
CA GLU A 223 -9.89 -20.76 -20.01
C GLU A 223 -10.79 -21.47 -21.02
N ARG A 224 -12.12 -21.38 -20.82
CA ARG A 224 -13.09 -21.92 -21.79
C ARG A 224 -12.96 -21.25 -23.15
N SER A 225 -12.85 -19.93 -23.21
CA SER A 225 -12.69 -19.17 -24.47
C SER A 225 -11.39 -19.53 -25.20
N LEU A 226 -10.30 -19.74 -24.46
CA LEU A 226 -9.02 -20.18 -25.01
C LEU A 226 -9.15 -21.57 -25.63
N HIS A 227 -9.65 -22.55 -24.88
CA HIS A 227 -9.81 -23.92 -25.39
C HIS A 227 -10.79 -24.03 -26.55
N ARG A 228 -11.91 -23.29 -26.51
CA ARG A 228 -12.85 -23.23 -27.64
C ARG A 228 -12.18 -22.73 -28.91
N SER A 229 -11.29 -21.75 -28.80
CA SER A 229 -10.60 -21.18 -29.97
C SER A 229 -9.55 -22.12 -30.53
N LEU A 230 -8.77 -22.76 -29.66
CA LEU A 230 -7.83 -23.80 -30.07
C LEU A 230 -8.53 -25.01 -30.70
N ALA A 231 -9.67 -25.45 -30.17
CA ALA A 231 -10.45 -26.55 -30.73
C ALA A 231 -11.02 -26.25 -32.12
N ARG A 232 -11.25 -24.96 -32.45
CA ARG A 232 -11.59 -24.52 -33.82
C ARG A 232 -10.37 -24.43 -34.74
N GLY A 233 -9.16 -24.68 -34.24
CA GLY A 233 -7.89 -24.57 -34.97
C GLY A 233 -7.40 -23.13 -35.16
N ASP A 234 -7.84 -22.19 -34.32
CA ASP A 234 -7.28 -20.83 -34.31
C ASP A 234 -5.95 -20.80 -33.53
N GLU A 235 -5.00 -19.95 -33.92
CA GLU A 235 -3.97 -19.47 -33.00
C GLU A 235 -4.62 -18.53 -31.97
N VAL A 236 -4.17 -18.58 -30.71
CA VAL A 236 -4.71 -17.73 -29.64
C VAL A 236 -3.67 -16.76 -29.12
N VAL A 237 -3.99 -15.46 -29.08
CA VAL A 237 -3.19 -14.43 -28.43
C VAL A 237 -3.77 -14.10 -27.06
N VAL A 238 -3.01 -14.33 -26.01
CA VAL A 238 -3.33 -13.92 -24.64
C VAL A 238 -2.89 -12.45 -24.48
N VAL A 239 -3.87 -11.56 -24.27
CA VAL A 239 -3.67 -10.11 -24.27
C VAL A 239 -3.61 -9.57 -22.85
N GLY A 240 -2.64 -8.68 -22.63
CA GLY A 240 -2.44 -7.97 -21.37
C GLY A 240 -1.62 -8.75 -20.36
N ALA A 241 -1.18 -8.04 -19.33
CA ALA A 241 -0.50 -8.59 -18.17
C ALA A 241 -1.35 -8.35 -16.92
N PRO A 242 -1.29 -9.26 -15.94
CA PRO A 242 -1.75 -8.94 -14.61
C PRO A 242 -0.94 -7.77 -14.04
N VAL A 243 -1.56 -7.00 -13.15
CA VAL A 243 -0.86 -6.03 -12.29
C VAL A 243 0.28 -6.74 -11.51
N ALA A 244 1.32 -6.00 -11.11
CA ALA A 244 2.45 -6.58 -10.36
C ALA A 244 1.92 -7.40 -9.16
N GLY A 245 2.35 -8.66 -9.04
CA GLY A 245 1.91 -9.62 -8.01
C GLY A 245 0.62 -10.41 -8.32
N THR A 246 -0.10 -10.11 -9.41
CA THR A 246 -1.34 -10.83 -9.80
C THR A 246 -1.14 -11.95 -10.85
N GLY A 247 0.08 -12.45 -11.01
CA GLY A 247 0.49 -13.25 -12.18
C GLY A 247 0.46 -14.78 -12.06
N GLY A 248 -0.05 -15.44 -13.10
CA GLY A 248 0.05 -16.89 -13.33
C GLY A 248 -1.17 -17.70 -12.91
N GLY A 249 -1.21 -18.98 -13.29
CA GLY A 249 -2.10 -19.98 -12.67
C GLY A 249 -3.60 -19.94 -13.00
N TRP A 250 -4.06 -19.16 -13.99
CA TRP A 250 -5.49 -19.16 -14.37
C TRP A 250 -5.86 -20.33 -15.32
N LEU A 251 -4.87 -20.95 -15.95
CA LEU A 251 -5.05 -22.17 -16.74
C LEU A 251 -4.94 -23.39 -15.81
N ARG A 252 -6.00 -24.21 -15.76
CA ARG A 252 -6.03 -25.47 -15.04
C ARG A 252 -5.54 -26.62 -15.91
N ARG A 253 -5.74 -26.53 -17.22
CA ARG A 253 -5.29 -27.52 -18.20
C ARG A 253 -4.30 -26.88 -19.18
N ARG A 254 -3.27 -27.65 -19.53
CA ARG A 254 -2.33 -27.24 -20.57
C ARG A 254 -3.08 -27.12 -21.89
N PRO A 255 -2.98 -25.98 -22.60
CA PRO A 255 -3.58 -25.85 -23.91
C PRO A 255 -2.88 -26.72 -24.94
N THR A 256 -3.67 -27.34 -25.82
CA THR A 256 -3.18 -28.06 -27.00
C THR A 256 -3.36 -27.16 -28.21
N GLY A 257 -2.26 -26.63 -28.75
CA GLY A 257 -2.22 -25.72 -29.90
C GLY A 257 -1.36 -24.48 -29.65
N THR A 258 -1.36 -23.55 -30.60
CA THR A 258 -0.46 -22.39 -30.58
C THR A 258 -1.05 -21.25 -29.76
N VAL A 259 -0.41 -20.92 -28.65
CA VAL A 259 -0.75 -19.78 -27.78
C VAL A 259 0.40 -18.78 -27.79
N LYS A 260 0.10 -17.52 -28.10
CA LYS A 260 1.01 -16.37 -28.10
C LYS A 260 0.59 -15.38 -27.04
N ARG A 261 1.44 -14.40 -26.73
CA ARG A 261 1.17 -13.36 -25.72
C ARG A 261 1.53 -11.98 -26.28
N ALA A 262 0.73 -10.98 -25.92
CA ALA A 262 1.02 -9.58 -26.17
C ALA A 262 0.63 -8.74 -24.96
N VAL A 263 1.60 -8.11 -24.30
CA VAL A 263 1.37 -7.27 -23.10
C VAL A 263 1.56 -5.78 -23.33
N SER A 264 1.99 -5.41 -24.53
CA SER A 264 2.13 -4.02 -24.95
C SER A 264 1.73 -3.86 -26.40
N GLU A 265 1.43 -2.62 -26.79
CA GLU A 265 1.18 -2.27 -28.19
C GLU A 265 2.40 -2.63 -29.06
N ALA A 266 3.63 -2.41 -28.58
CA ALA A 266 4.86 -2.75 -29.30
C ALA A 266 5.04 -4.26 -29.55
N GLU A 267 4.66 -5.11 -28.58
CA GLU A 267 4.62 -6.56 -28.79
C GLU A 267 3.53 -6.95 -29.79
N ALA A 268 2.35 -6.32 -29.68
CA ALA A 268 1.28 -6.52 -30.64
C ALA A 268 1.64 -6.06 -32.06
N GLU A 269 2.51 -5.08 -32.24
CA GLU A 269 3.05 -4.69 -33.55
C GLU A 269 4.02 -5.72 -34.14
N LYS A 270 4.79 -6.40 -33.29
CA LYS A 270 5.81 -7.38 -33.71
C LYS A 270 5.29 -8.81 -33.76
N LEU A 271 4.03 -9.03 -33.36
CA LEU A 271 3.44 -10.36 -33.30
C LEU A 271 3.41 -11.00 -34.70
N THR A 272 4.09 -12.15 -34.83
CA THR A 272 4.02 -13.01 -36.02
C THR A 272 2.92 -14.05 -35.81
N VAL A 273 2.06 -14.25 -36.81
CA VAL A 273 0.91 -15.16 -36.79
C VAL A 273 0.96 -16.03 -38.05
N LEU A 274 0.73 -17.34 -37.93
CA LEU A 274 0.82 -18.25 -39.09
C LEU A 274 -0.31 -17.98 -40.09
N ASP A 275 -1.53 -17.89 -39.59
CA ASP A 275 -2.72 -17.60 -40.38
C ASP A 275 -3.50 -16.41 -39.75
N PRO A 276 -3.36 -15.20 -40.32
CA PRO A 276 -4.10 -14.00 -39.90
C PRO A 276 -5.63 -14.16 -39.85
N GLU A 277 -6.18 -15.09 -40.62
CA GLU A 277 -7.62 -15.36 -40.73
C GLU A 277 -8.15 -16.30 -39.64
N ARG A 278 -7.23 -17.00 -38.96
CA ARG A 278 -7.51 -17.94 -37.88
C ARG A 278 -6.81 -17.52 -36.60
N LEU A 279 -7.00 -16.25 -36.24
CA LEU A 279 -6.48 -15.67 -35.01
C LEU A 279 -7.63 -15.34 -34.05
N SER A 280 -7.50 -15.79 -32.81
CA SER A 280 -8.40 -15.46 -31.71
C SER A 280 -7.63 -14.79 -30.57
N PHE A 281 -8.30 -14.00 -29.74
CA PHE A 281 -7.72 -13.48 -28.49
C PHE A 281 -8.52 -13.87 -27.25
N VAL A 282 -7.81 -13.92 -26.13
CA VAL A 282 -8.38 -13.93 -24.78
C VAL A 282 -7.68 -12.87 -23.93
N VAL A 283 -8.39 -12.26 -23.00
CA VAL A 283 -7.82 -11.27 -22.07
C VAL A 283 -7.32 -12.00 -20.84
N THR A 284 -6.10 -11.67 -20.40
CA THR A 284 -5.53 -12.24 -19.17
C THR A 284 -6.38 -11.84 -17.96
N PRO A 285 -6.89 -12.79 -17.16
CA PRO A 285 -7.54 -12.47 -15.89
C PRO A 285 -6.62 -11.65 -14.98
N GLY A 286 -7.15 -10.58 -14.38
CA GLY A 286 -6.37 -9.64 -13.57
C GLY A 286 -5.62 -8.56 -14.37
N ALA A 287 -5.81 -8.49 -15.70
CA ALA A 287 -5.33 -7.37 -16.50
C ALA A 287 -6.26 -6.15 -16.39
N VAL A 288 -5.68 -4.96 -16.51
CA VAL A 288 -6.44 -3.70 -16.63
C VAL A 288 -7.08 -3.65 -18.02
N VAL A 289 -8.41 -3.72 -18.09
CA VAL A 289 -9.18 -3.85 -19.34
C VAL A 289 -8.89 -2.69 -20.29
N SER A 290 -8.86 -1.45 -19.80
CA SER A 290 -8.54 -0.28 -20.62
C SER A 290 -7.19 -0.38 -21.33
N ARG A 291 -6.18 -1.02 -20.71
CA ARG A 291 -4.88 -1.29 -21.35
C ARG A 291 -4.94 -2.44 -22.34
N ALA A 292 -5.68 -3.51 -22.02
CA ALA A 292 -5.90 -4.61 -22.95
C ALA A 292 -6.58 -4.10 -24.23
N THR A 293 -7.55 -3.18 -24.13
CA THR A 293 -8.22 -2.57 -25.29
C THR A 293 -7.25 -1.79 -26.19
N ALA A 294 -6.23 -1.12 -25.63
CA ALA A 294 -5.20 -0.46 -26.43
C ALA A 294 -4.39 -1.46 -27.28
N ILE A 295 -4.02 -2.60 -26.71
CA ILE A 295 -3.35 -3.71 -27.41
C ILE A 295 -4.29 -4.31 -28.47
N LEU A 296 -5.56 -4.55 -28.12
CA LEU A 296 -6.56 -5.08 -29.05
C LEU A 296 -6.80 -4.15 -30.25
N ARG A 297 -6.70 -2.84 -30.07
CA ARG A 297 -6.79 -1.87 -31.17
C ARG A 297 -5.67 -2.08 -32.19
N VAL A 298 -4.44 -2.31 -31.72
CA VAL A 298 -3.30 -2.65 -32.60
C VAL A 298 -3.55 -3.98 -33.30
N LEU A 299 -3.94 -5.01 -32.56
CA LEU A 299 -4.19 -6.34 -33.11
C LEU A 299 -5.33 -6.33 -34.15
N ARG A 300 -6.44 -5.62 -33.91
CA ARG A 300 -7.55 -5.50 -34.87
C ARG A 300 -7.15 -4.74 -36.13
N ARG A 301 -6.28 -3.73 -36.01
CA ARG A 301 -5.74 -3.01 -37.17
C ARG A 301 -4.85 -3.92 -38.02
N ARG A 302 -4.04 -4.78 -37.40
CA ARG A 302 -3.15 -5.73 -38.09
C ARG A 302 -3.86 -6.97 -38.61
N PHE A 303 -4.87 -7.44 -37.89
CA PHE A 303 -5.61 -8.68 -38.14
C PHE A 303 -7.12 -8.39 -38.11
N PRO A 304 -7.71 -7.89 -39.23
CA PRO A 304 -9.11 -7.45 -39.26
C PRO A 304 -10.14 -8.55 -38.94
N ARG A 305 -9.81 -9.82 -39.18
CA ARG A 305 -10.67 -10.98 -38.86
C ARG A 305 -10.45 -11.54 -37.45
N LEU A 306 -9.69 -10.85 -36.60
CA LEU A 306 -9.42 -11.26 -35.21
C LEU A 306 -10.72 -11.53 -34.44
N ARG A 307 -10.89 -12.78 -34.00
CA ARG A 307 -11.99 -13.21 -33.13
C ARG A 307 -11.61 -13.07 -31.66
N GLY A 308 -12.58 -13.03 -30.76
CA GLY A 308 -12.30 -12.69 -29.37
C GLY A 308 -13.23 -13.31 -28.35
N GLN A 309 -12.69 -13.48 -27.14
CA GLN A 309 -13.46 -13.63 -25.92
C GLN A 309 -14.52 -12.53 -25.79
N HIS A 310 -15.75 -12.89 -25.40
CA HIS A 310 -16.84 -11.93 -25.28
C HIS A 310 -16.54 -10.92 -24.14
N PRO A 311 -16.81 -9.61 -24.28
CA PRO A 311 -16.52 -8.62 -23.22
C PRO A 311 -17.17 -8.89 -21.85
N TRP A 312 -18.34 -9.54 -21.83
CA TRP A 312 -19.00 -10.02 -20.60
C TRP A 312 -18.24 -11.13 -19.87
N GLU A 313 -17.32 -11.84 -20.54
CA GLU A 313 -16.48 -12.86 -19.94
C GLU A 313 -15.20 -12.28 -19.31
N TRP A 314 -14.94 -10.98 -19.48
CA TRP A 314 -13.75 -10.31 -18.93
C TRP A 314 -13.90 -10.02 -17.43
N CYS A 315 -12.78 -9.85 -16.73
CA CYS A 315 -12.77 -9.38 -15.35
C CYS A 315 -12.53 -7.87 -15.33
N TYR A 316 -13.43 -7.10 -14.72
CA TYR A 316 -13.29 -5.64 -14.58
C TYR A 316 -12.73 -5.21 -13.23
N THR A 317 -12.64 -6.11 -12.24
CA THR A 317 -12.18 -5.81 -10.89
C THR A 317 -10.85 -5.05 -10.85
N THR A 318 -9.89 -5.45 -11.67
CA THR A 318 -8.59 -4.76 -11.72
C THR A 318 -8.65 -3.40 -12.40
N ASP A 319 -9.53 -3.21 -13.39
CA ASP A 319 -9.76 -1.92 -14.03
C ASP A 319 -10.49 -0.95 -13.08
N ASP A 320 -11.48 -1.46 -12.32
CA ASP A 320 -12.18 -0.73 -11.27
C ASP A 320 -11.20 -0.28 -10.18
N LEU A 321 -10.32 -1.19 -9.72
CA LEU A 321 -9.28 -0.87 -8.74
C LEU A 321 -8.28 0.15 -9.30
N ASP A 322 -7.76 -0.01 -10.52
CA ASP A 322 -6.79 0.93 -11.10
C ASP A 322 -7.40 2.33 -11.28
N THR A 323 -8.70 2.40 -11.62
CA THR A 323 -9.48 3.64 -11.73
C THR A 323 -9.71 4.28 -10.36
N ALA A 324 -10.22 3.51 -9.39
CA ALA A 324 -10.53 4.00 -8.05
C ALA A 324 -9.27 4.51 -7.33
N VAL A 325 -8.24 3.65 -7.25
CA VAL A 325 -6.92 4.01 -6.70
C VAL A 325 -6.34 5.18 -7.47
N GLY A 326 -6.52 5.21 -8.79
CA GLY A 326 -5.99 6.26 -9.62
C GLY A 326 -6.56 7.65 -9.38
N SER A 327 -7.86 7.72 -9.06
CA SER A 327 -8.50 8.98 -8.68
C SER A 327 -7.93 9.56 -7.38
N VAL A 328 -7.50 8.70 -6.46
CA VAL A 328 -6.96 9.08 -5.15
C VAL A 328 -5.48 9.43 -5.26
N LEU A 329 -4.67 8.54 -5.85
CA LEU A 329 -3.23 8.74 -5.96
C LEU A 329 -2.87 9.90 -6.89
N GLY A 330 -3.73 10.23 -7.88
CA GLY A 330 -3.52 11.39 -8.76
C GLY A 330 -3.59 12.75 -8.05
N GLN A 331 -4.09 12.79 -6.81
CA GLN A 331 -4.17 14.01 -5.99
C GLN A 331 -3.21 13.98 -4.79
N SER A 332 -2.36 12.95 -4.69
CA SER A 332 -1.53 12.69 -3.51
C SER A 332 -0.07 13.06 -3.74
N ASP A 333 0.58 13.57 -2.70
CA ASP A 333 2.02 13.83 -2.67
C ASP A 333 2.82 12.62 -2.14
N ALA A 334 2.16 11.77 -1.36
CA ALA A 334 2.71 10.55 -0.79
C ALA A 334 1.63 9.49 -0.55
N LEU A 335 2.03 8.23 -0.57
CA LEU A 335 1.25 7.05 -0.22
C LEU A 335 1.87 6.35 0.99
N LEU A 336 1.12 6.27 2.09
CA LEU A 336 1.44 5.44 3.25
C LEU A 336 0.63 4.15 3.16
N VAL A 337 1.30 3.01 3.13
CA VAL A 337 0.66 1.69 3.16
C VAL A 337 0.78 1.12 4.57
N THR A 338 -0.34 0.82 5.20
CA THR A 338 -0.42 0.30 6.57
C THR A 338 -1.05 -1.09 6.59
N GLY A 339 -0.56 -1.94 7.49
CA GLY A 339 -0.95 -3.34 7.59
C GLY A 339 -0.07 -4.28 6.75
N ASN A 340 -0.32 -5.58 6.91
CA ASN A 340 0.35 -6.63 6.14
C ASN A 340 -0.56 -7.02 4.98
N GLY A 341 -0.29 -6.52 3.77
CA GLY A 341 -1.22 -6.74 2.67
C GLY A 341 -0.54 -6.88 1.33
N ASP A 342 -0.44 -8.12 0.84
CA ASP A 342 -0.39 -8.39 -0.60
C ASP A 342 -1.85 -8.48 -1.12
N SER A 343 -2.65 -7.43 -0.86
CA SER A 343 -4.03 -7.37 -1.34
C SER A 343 -4.07 -6.81 -2.78
N PRO A 344 -5.13 -7.09 -3.55
CA PRO A 344 -5.29 -6.55 -4.89
C PRO A 344 -5.26 -5.02 -4.90
N LEU A 345 -5.83 -4.40 -3.87
CA LEU A 345 -5.81 -2.96 -3.67
C LEU A 345 -4.37 -2.44 -3.48
N VAL A 346 -3.60 -3.06 -2.59
CA VAL A 346 -2.18 -2.68 -2.34
C VAL A 346 -1.33 -2.86 -3.58
N ARG A 347 -1.40 -4.02 -4.24
CA ARG A 347 -0.65 -4.29 -5.47
C ARG A 347 -0.94 -3.25 -6.55
N THR A 348 -2.22 -2.90 -6.72
CA THR A 348 -2.65 -1.89 -7.69
C THR A 348 -2.14 -0.50 -7.33
N ALA A 349 -2.21 -0.11 -6.06
CA ALA A 349 -1.68 1.16 -5.57
C ALA A 349 -0.16 1.27 -5.76
N LEU A 350 0.60 0.24 -5.39
CA LEU A 350 2.05 0.21 -5.56
C LEU A 350 2.44 0.22 -7.04
N ALA A 351 1.77 -0.57 -7.89
CA ALA A 351 2.02 -0.58 -9.33
C ALA A 351 1.72 0.79 -9.96
N ARG A 352 0.69 1.49 -9.47
CA ARG A 352 0.35 2.83 -9.95
C ARG A 352 1.33 3.88 -9.46
N ALA A 353 1.69 3.86 -8.18
CA ALA A 353 2.67 4.75 -7.59
C ALA A 353 4.04 4.63 -8.29
N ALA A 354 4.46 3.41 -8.64
CA ALA A 354 5.68 3.17 -9.41
C ALA A 354 5.66 3.85 -10.78
N ARG A 355 4.52 3.84 -11.47
CA ARG A 355 4.37 4.50 -12.78
C ARG A 355 4.32 6.02 -12.68
N SER A 356 3.71 6.57 -11.63
CA SER A 356 3.57 8.01 -11.45
C SER A 356 4.74 8.67 -10.71
N GLY A 357 5.69 7.87 -10.19
CA GLY A 357 6.77 8.38 -9.35
C GLY A 357 6.30 8.88 -7.97
N LEU A 358 5.13 8.42 -7.51
CA LEU A 358 4.59 8.82 -6.21
C LEU A 358 5.48 8.22 -5.10
N ARG A 359 5.80 9.04 -4.09
CA ARG A 359 6.55 8.56 -2.92
C ARG A 359 5.71 7.56 -2.14
N VAL A 360 6.28 6.41 -1.82
CA VAL A 360 5.61 5.34 -1.10
C VAL A 360 6.38 5.01 0.18
N ARG A 361 5.66 4.86 1.28
CA ARG A 361 6.19 4.35 2.54
C ARG A 361 5.29 3.23 3.06
N GLU A 362 5.88 2.06 3.25
CA GLU A 362 5.26 1.01 4.05
C GLU A 362 5.47 1.31 5.54
N VAL A 363 4.37 1.38 6.29
CA VAL A 363 4.36 1.69 7.72
C VAL A 363 3.82 0.47 8.46
N THR A 364 4.75 -0.40 8.86
CA THR A 364 4.44 -1.57 9.71
C THR A 364 4.34 -1.19 11.18
N SER A 365 4.97 -0.08 11.57
CA SER A 365 5.03 0.42 12.93
C SER A 365 5.37 1.92 12.94
N LEU A 366 4.95 2.65 13.98
CA LEU A 366 5.12 4.11 14.03
C LEU A 366 6.59 4.54 14.15
N ASP A 367 7.46 3.72 14.74
CA ASP A 367 8.91 3.99 14.83
C ASP A 367 9.61 4.00 13.47
N ARG A 368 8.93 3.59 12.39
CA ARG A 368 9.45 3.66 11.02
C ARG A 368 8.98 4.89 10.26
N LEU A 369 7.99 5.61 10.75
CA LEU A 369 7.49 6.82 10.12
C LEU A 369 8.53 7.94 10.29
N ARG A 370 8.88 8.64 9.21
CA ARG A 370 9.82 9.75 9.26
C ARG A 370 9.15 11.05 8.79
N PRO A 371 9.65 12.23 9.20
CA PRO A 371 9.08 13.51 8.78
C PRO A 371 8.93 13.63 7.26
N GLN A 372 9.95 13.21 6.49
CA GLN A 372 9.92 13.27 5.02
C GLN A 372 8.85 12.36 4.38
N ASP A 373 8.36 11.33 5.08
CA ASP A 373 7.30 10.47 4.56
C ASP A 373 5.94 11.18 4.60
N VAL A 374 5.82 12.23 5.42
CA VAL A 374 4.58 12.99 5.61
C VAL A 374 4.68 14.44 5.16
N ASP A 375 5.82 14.94 4.67
CA ASP A 375 6.03 16.36 4.33
C ASP A 375 5.06 16.96 3.28
N GLY A 376 4.29 16.13 2.58
CA GLY A 376 3.27 16.50 1.60
C GLY A 376 2.03 17.23 2.16
N ALA A 377 1.30 17.91 1.28
CA ALA A 377 0.02 18.55 1.58
C ALA A 377 -1.14 17.55 1.53
N THR A 378 -1.08 16.56 0.63
CA THR A 378 -2.07 15.50 0.50
C THR A 378 -1.41 14.13 0.66
N ILE A 379 -1.82 13.38 1.67
CA ILE A 379 -1.29 12.05 1.97
C ILE A 379 -2.40 11.03 1.79
N THR A 380 -2.15 9.99 1.00
CA THR A 380 -3.04 8.81 0.99
C THR A 380 -2.56 7.83 2.05
N VAL A 381 -3.47 7.40 2.93
CA VAL A 381 -3.28 6.27 3.84
C VAL A 381 -4.09 5.11 3.30
N LEU A 382 -3.39 4.09 2.81
CA LEU A 382 -3.96 2.83 2.38
C LEU A 382 -3.89 1.85 3.55
N HIS A 383 -5.04 1.37 4.02
CA HIS A 383 -5.10 0.41 5.10
C HIS A 383 -5.69 -0.92 4.62
N THR A 384 -4.93 -1.99 4.83
CA THR A 384 -5.45 -3.35 4.74
C THR A 384 -5.62 -3.92 6.14
N PRO A 385 -6.84 -4.35 6.52
CA PRO A 385 -7.02 -5.08 7.76
C PRO A 385 -6.18 -6.37 7.73
N ALA A 386 -5.73 -6.83 8.91
CA ALA A 386 -5.06 -8.11 9.01
C ALA A 386 -5.98 -9.23 8.47
N PRO A 387 -5.45 -10.25 7.79
CA PRO A 387 -6.26 -11.42 7.45
C PRO A 387 -6.83 -12.02 8.74
N PRO A 388 -8.09 -12.50 8.73
CA PRO A 388 -8.65 -13.14 9.91
C PRO A 388 -7.75 -14.30 10.32
N PRO A 389 -7.54 -14.53 11.63
CA PRO A 389 -6.73 -15.66 12.09
C PRO A 389 -7.33 -16.96 11.55
N ASP A 390 -6.46 -17.88 11.14
CA ASP A 390 -6.86 -19.23 10.75
C ASP A 390 -7.70 -19.83 11.89
N HIS A 391 -8.87 -20.38 11.55
CA HIS A 391 -9.74 -21.08 12.51
C HIS A 391 -9.10 -22.42 12.90
N THR A 392 -7.96 -22.39 13.59
CA THR A 392 -7.32 -23.54 14.20
C THR A 392 -7.22 -23.30 15.71
N GLY A 393 -8.34 -23.58 16.39
CA GLY A 393 -8.39 -24.03 17.78
C GLY A 393 -7.62 -23.19 18.82
N GLY A 394 -8.20 -22.07 19.22
CA GLY A 394 -7.85 -21.39 20.47
C GLY A 394 -9.05 -20.56 20.90
N ALA A 395 -9.49 -20.71 22.16
CA ALA A 395 -10.61 -19.96 22.70
C ALA A 395 -10.36 -18.44 22.58
N PRO A 396 -11.40 -17.63 22.31
CA PRO A 396 -11.25 -16.17 22.31
C PRO A 396 -10.88 -15.71 23.72
N ASP A 397 -9.74 -15.05 23.85
CA ASP A 397 -9.36 -14.33 25.06
C ASP A 397 -10.21 -13.05 25.12
N ASP A 398 -11.20 -13.04 26.01
CA ASP A 398 -12.17 -11.94 26.25
C ASP A 398 -11.54 -10.76 27.04
N SER A 399 -10.24 -10.55 26.90
CA SER A 399 -9.54 -9.40 27.50
C SER A 399 -9.88 -8.10 26.73
N PRO A 400 -10.42 -7.04 27.37
CA PRO A 400 -10.98 -5.86 26.68
C PRO A 400 -9.97 -4.94 25.96
N ASP A 401 -8.66 -5.19 26.07
CA ASP A 401 -7.60 -4.25 25.66
C ASP A 401 -6.75 -4.67 24.44
N HIS A 402 -7.12 -5.76 23.75
CA HIS A 402 -6.35 -6.29 22.60
C HIS A 402 -7.17 -6.51 21.32
N ARG A 403 -8.29 -5.80 21.16
CA ARG A 403 -8.87 -5.63 19.81
C ARG A 403 -7.91 -4.76 19.01
N GLU A 404 -7.18 -5.37 18.08
CA GLU A 404 -6.25 -4.75 17.12
C GLU A 404 -6.74 -3.37 16.65
N GLU A 405 -6.33 -2.30 17.35
CA GLU A 405 -6.39 -0.94 16.84
C GLU A 405 -5.33 -0.85 15.75
N GLY A 406 -5.72 -1.19 14.52
CA GLY A 406 -4.79 -1.36 13.41
C GLY A 406 -3.92 -0.13 13.17
N THR A 407 -2.67 -0.35 12.75
CA THR A 407 -1.65 0.67 12.42
C THR A 407 -2.19 1.81 11.53
N GLY A 408 -3.22 1.56 10.72
CA GLY A 408 -3.90 2.59 9.92
C GLY A 408 -4.59 3.68 10.74
N ARG A 409 -5.29 3.30 11.82
CA ARG A 409 -5.94 4.26 12.73
C ARG A 409 -4.90 5.08 13.48
N ASP A 410 -3.83 4.43 13.93
CA ASP A 410 -2.71 5.08 14.60
C ASP A 410 -2.01 6.10 13.72
N VAL A 411 -1.73 5.75 12.45
CA VAL A 411 -1.15 6.69 11.49
C VAL A 411 -2.08 7.89 11.28
N SER A 412 -3.38 7.66 11.15
CA SER A 412 -4.37 8.75 11.03
C SER A 412 -4.33 9.70 12.23
N ARG A 413 -4.38 9.14 13.45
CA ARG A 413 -4.30 9.89 14.71
C ARG A 413 -2.99 10.67 14.85
N VAL A 414 -1.87 10.09 14.42
CA VAL A 414 -0.57 10.76 14.42
C VAL A 414 -0.58 11.94 13.46
N LEU A 415 -1.15 11.78 12.26
CA LEU A 415 -1.27 12.88 11.29
C LEU A 415 -2.12 14.04 11.83
N ASP A 416 -3.13 13.77 12.67
CA ASP A 416 -3.91 14.80 13.37
C ASP A 416 -3.12 15.60 14.42
N GLY A 417 -2.03 15.00 14.93
CA GLY A 417 -1.09 15.66 15.83
C GLY A 417 0.03 16.41 15.11
N LEU A 418 0.19 16.20 13.80
CA LEU A 418 1.24 16.80 12.97
C LEU A 418 0.73 17.97 12.11
N GLY A 419 -0.36 18.61 12.54
CA GLY A 419 -0.95 19.79 11.93
C GLY A 419 -2.48 19.65 11.78
N PRO A 420 -3.17 20.73 11.35
CA PRO A 420 -4.59 20.65 11.01
C PRO A 420 -4.83 19.67 9.85
N THR A 421 -5.70 18.69 10.03
CA THR A 421 -5.89 17.61 9.06
C THR A 421 -7.36 17.47 8.66
N GLY A 422 -7.63 17.53 7.36
CA GLY A 422 -8.94 17.19 6.79
C GLY A 422 -8.95 15.75 6.29
N HIS A 423 -9.87 14.93 6.77
CA HIS A 423 -9.99 13.52 6.38
C HIS A 423 -11.03 13.33 5.28
N ILE A 424 -10.67 12.55 4.26
CA ILE A 424 -11.59 12.09 3.21
C ILE A 424 -11.49 10.57 3.16
N CYS A 425 -12.56 9.87 3.51
CA CYS A 425 -12.61 8.42 3.43
C CYS A 425 -13.20 7.98 2.09
N ARG A 426 -12.52 7.04 1.42
CA ARG A 426 -13.02 6.36 0.22
C ARG A 426 -12.97 4.86 0.43
N THR A 427 -14.15 4.24 0.43
CA THR A 427 -14.27 2.78 0.45
C THR A 427 -14.38 2.27 -0.97
N VAL A 428 -13.55 1.27 -1.31
CA VAL A 428 -13.64 0.57 -2.59
C VAL A 428 -14.28 -0.78 -2.36
N ARG A 429 -15.36 -1.06 -3.10
CA ARG A 429 -16.07 -2.35 -3.07
C ARG A 429 -15.93 -3.02 -4.42
N SER A 430 -15.49 -4.27 -4.42
CA SER A 430 -15.58 -5.15 -5.59
C SER A 430 -16.60 -6.24 -5.30
N THR A 431 -17.79 -6.15 -5.91
CA THR A 431 -18.79 -7.21 -5.82
C THR A 431 -18.63 -8.19 -6.98
N PRO A 432 -18.61 -9.51 -6.73
CA PRO A 432 -18.72 -10.47 -7.82
C PRO A 432 -20.05 -10.27 -8.55
N LEU A 433 -20.00 -10.27 -9.88
CA LEU A 433 -21.20 -10.30 -10.71
C LEU A 433 -22.01 -11.55 -10.36
N ARG A 434 -23.30 -11.39 -10.02
CA ARG A 434 -24.20 -12.52 -9.76
C ARG A 434 -24.31 -13.38 -11.02
N SER A 435 -24.26 -14.71 -10.85
CA SER A 435 -24.37 -15.71 -11.92
C SER A 435 -25.63 -15.58 -12.78
N ASP A 436 -26.65 -14.95 -12.21
CA ASP A 436 -28.04 -14.85 -12.66
C ASP A 436 -28.31 -13.52 -13.37
N PHE A 437 -27.31 -12.64 -13.47
CA PHE A 437 -27.40 -11.40 -14.23
C PHE A 437 -27.36 -11.70 -15.75
N LYS A 438 -28.54 -11.99 -16.33
CA LYS A 438 -28.75 -11.86 -17.78
C LYS A 438 -28.85 -10.38 -18.10
N GLY A 439 -27.83 -9.81 -18.74
CA GLY A 439 -27.84 -8.40 -19.14
C GLY A 439 -29.06 -8.06 -20.01
N PRO A 440 -29.52 -6.79 -20.02
CA PRO A 440 -30.58 -6.37 -20.92
C PRO A 440 -30.16 -6.61 -22.39
N PRO A 441 -31.10 -6.90 -23.31
CA PRO A 441 -30.78 -7.01 -24.72
C PRO A 441 -30.19 -5.67 -25.18
N LEU A 442 -28.91 -5.67 -25.56
CA LEU A 442 -28.28 -4.48 -26.11
C LEU A 442 -28.85 -4.23 -27.49
N ILE A 443 -29.46 -3.06 -27.65
CA ILE A 443 -29.81 -2.47 -28.93
C ILE A 443 -28.55 -2.44 -29.79
N SER A 444 -28.60 -3.17 -30.90
CA SER A 444 -27.61 -3.11 -31.98
C SER A 444 -27.61 -1.69 -32.54
N ASN A 445 -26.62 -0.87 -32.20
CA ASN A 445 -26.30 0.30 -33.01
C ASN A 445 -25.39 -0.13 -34.14
N ALA A 446 -25.91 0.08 -35.35
CA ALA A 446 -25.29 -0.12 -36.65
C ALA A 446 -24.04 0.75 -36.85
#